data_AF-A0A317FYX0-F1
#
_entry.id   AF-A0A317FYX0-F1
#
_cell.length_a   1.000
_cell.length_b   1.000
_cell.length_c   1.000
_cell.angle_alpha   90.00
_cell.angle_beta   90.00
_cell.angle_gamma   90.00
#
_symmetry.space_group_name_H-M   'P 1'
#
loop_
_entity.id
_entity.type
_entity.pdbx_description
1 polymer ?
#
loop_
_entity_poly.entity_id
_entity_poly.type
_entity_poly.pdbx_seq_one_letter_code
_entity_poly.pdbx_strand_id
1 'polypeptide(L)' 'MCGICGIISNKVNKDALKRMTDAMFNRGPDAGGFCIIPTCSKEVGLGHRRLSIFDTSDAGPMVDRVM' A
#
# COMPACT_ATOMS: atom_id res chain seq x y z
N MET A 1 12.20 5.88 -6.75
CA MET A 1 11.18 5.47 -7.74
C MET A 1 10.12 4.69 -7.01
N CYS A 2 8.83 5.02 -7.12
CA CYS A 2 7.78 4.38 -6.32
C CYS A 2 7.76 2.82 -6.38
N GLY A 3 7.11 2.21 -5.39
CA GLY A 3 6.90 0.76 -5.28
C GLY A 3 5.45 0.41 -4.99
N ILE A 4 4.97 -0.73 -5.51
CA ILE A 4 3.64 -1.29 -5.27
C ILE A 4 3.80 -2.78 -4.96
N CYS A 5 3.04 -3.28 -3.98
CA CYS A 5 3.01 -4.69 -3.59
C CYS A 5 1.58 -5.10 -3.24
N GLY A 6 1.29 -6.41 -3.18
CA GLY A 6 -0.03 -6.86 -2.77
C GLY A 6 -0.13 -8.35 -2.43
N ILE A 7 -1.24 -8.71 -1.78
CA ILE A 7 -1.61 -10.06 -1.35
C ILE A 7 -3.04 -10.34 -1.79
N ILE A 8 -3.28 -11.46 -2.46
CA ILE A 8 -4.63 -11.97 -2.75
C ILE A 8 -4.82 -13.26 -1.96
N SER A 9 -5.81 -13.30 -1.07
CA SER A 9 -6.05 -14.45 -0.20
C SER A 9 -7.50 -14.48 0.30
N ASN A 10 -7.94 -15.59 0.89
CA ASN A 10 -9.28 -15.63 1.51
C ASN A 10 -9.40 -14.62 2.68
N LYS A 11 -8.28 -14.38 3.39
CA LYS A 11 -8.15 -13.36 4.42
C LYS A 11 -6.72 -12.82 4.41
N VAL A 12 -6.56 -11.54 4.14
CA VAL A 12 -5.26 -10.89 4.03
C VAL A 12 -4.64 -10.77 5.42
N ASN A 13 -3.39 -11.24 5.52
CA ASN A 13 -2.57 -10.98 6.69
C ASN A 13 -2.03 -9.54 6.63
N LYS A 14 -2.60 -8.66 7.45
CA LYS A 14 -2.24 -7.24 7.53
C LYS A 14 -0.76 -7.02 7.89
N ASP A 15 -0.19 -7.82 8.78
CA ASP A 15 1.21 -7.68 9.19
C ASP A 15 2.18 -8.11 8.08
N ALA A 16 1.82 -9.13 7.30
CA ALA A 16 2.56 -9.51 6.11
C ALA A 16 2.52 -8.39 5.06
N LEU A 17 1.34 -7.81 4.80
CA LEU A 17 1.18 -6.69 3.87
C LEU A 17 1.98 -5.45 4.30
N LYS A 18 1.97 -5.14 5.60
CA LYS A 18 2.78 -4.06 6.18
C LYS A 18 4.27 -4.31 5.98
N ARG A 19 4.77 -5.51 6.30
CA ARG A 19 6.19 -5.87 6.10
C ARG A 19 6.61 -5.80 4.62
N MET A 20 5.75 -6.24 3.70
CA MET A 20 6.00 -6.12 2.26
C MET A 20 6.11 -4.65 1.83
N THR A 21 5.23 -3.79 2.35
CA THR A 21 5.22 -2.36 2.06
C THR A 21 6.48 -1.68 2.63
N ASP A 22 6.84 -1.99 3.88
CA ASP A 22 8.01 -1.44 4.58
C ASP A 22 9.33 -1.88 3.91
N ALA A 23 9.41 -3.10 3.38
CA ALA A 23 10.58 -3.57 2.63
C ALA A 23 10.86 -2.75 1.35
N MET A 24 9.84 -2.05 0.82
CA MET A 24 9.99 -1.15 -0.32
C MET A 24 10.30 0.30 0.08
N PHE A 25 10.62 0.60 1.35
CA PHE A 25 10.89 1.95 1.83
C PHE A 25 11.90 2.71 0.95
N ASN A 26 13.01 2.07 0.59
CA ASN A 26 14.09 2.67 -0.23
C ASN A 26 13.62 3.11 -1.64
N ARG A 27 12.52 2.55 -2.13
CA ARG A 27 11.93 2.94 -3.43
C ARG A 27 11.17 4.28 -3.31
N GLY A 28 10.50 4.49 -2.19
CA GLY A 28 9.68 5.67 -1.94
C GLY A 28 9.65 6.03 -0.45
N PRO A 29 10.64 6.82 0.03
CA PRO A 29 10.73 7.20 1.45
C PRO A 29 9.66 8.22 1.86
N ASP A 30 9.15 9.02 0.93
CA ASP A 30 8.36 10.22 1.23
C ASP A 30 6.96 9.91 1.77
N ALA A 31 6.29 8.90 1.21
CA ALA A 31 4.99 8.48 1.70
C ALA A 31 4.75 6.99 1.48
N GLY A 32 3.81 6.42 2.23
CA GLY A 32 3.41 5.03 2.04
C GLY A 32 2.13 4.70 2.77
N GLY A 33 1.53 3.59 2.38
CA GLY A 33 0.27 3.13 2.94
C GLY A 33 -0.11 1.77 2.36
N PHE A 34 -1.15 1.18 2.93
CA PHE A 34 -1.80 0.01 2.38
C PHE A 34 -3.31 0.07 2.63
N CYS A 35 -4.07 -0.64 1.80
CA CYS A 35 -5.49 -0.87 1.98
C CYS A 35 -5.80 -2.35 1.83
N ILE A 36 -6.92 -2.79 2.43
CA ILE A 36 -7.43 -4.15 2.27
C ILE A 36 -8.85 -4.04 1.73
N ILE A 37 -9.05 -4.54 0.51
CA ILE A 37 -10.30 -4.43 -0.21
C ILE A 37 -10.99 -5.80 -0.17
N PRO A 38 -12.17 -5.91 0.45
CA PRO A 38 -12.97 -7.12 0.36
C PRO A 38 -13.55 -7.27 -1.06
N THR A 39 -13.58 -8.51 -1.56
CA THR A 39 -14.23 -8.89 -2.82
C THR A 39 -15.34 -9.91 -2.53
N CYS A 40 -16.06 -10.38 -3.55
CA CYS A 40 -17.15 -11.36 -3.38
C CYS A 40 -16.71 -12.68 -2.69
N SER A 41 -15.43 -13.05 -2.72
CA SER A 41 -14.97 -14.34 -2.17
C SER A 41 -13.57 -14.32 -1.53
N LYS A 42 -12.86 -13.20 -1.64
CA LYS A 42 -11.46 -13.05 -1.20
C LYS A 42 -11.22 -11.63 -0.68
N GLU A 43 -10.07 -11.42 -0.07
CA GLU A 43 -9.54 -10.10 0.25
C GLU A 43 -8.31 -9.81 -0.63
N VAL A 44 -8.19 -8.55 -1.03
CA VAL A 44 -7.06 -8.03 -1.80
C VAL A 44 -6.39 -6.95 -0.97
N GLY A 45 -5.16 -7.20 -0.54
CA GLY A 45 -4.31 -6.23 0.13
C GLY A 45 -3.40 -5.55 -0.89
N LEU A 46 -3.37 -4.22 -0.92
CA LEU A 46 -2.47 -3.43 -1.76
C LEU A 46 -1.64 -2.49 -0.89
N GLY A 47 -0.34 -2.40 -1.16
CA GLY A 47 0.60 -1.51 -0.48
C GLY A 47 1.37 -0.64 -1.47
N HIS A 48 1.69 0.59 -1.07
CA HIS A 48 2.38 1.58 -1.89
C HIS A 48 3.48 2.33 -1.12
N ARG A 49 4.58 2.63 -1.80
CA ARG A 49 5.65 3.53 -1.36
C ARG A 49 5.89 4.58 -2.44
N ARG A 50 5.81 5.86 -2.09
CA ARG A 50 5.90 7.00 -3.00
C ARG A 50 7.23 7.72 -2.84
N LEU A 51 7.87 8.04 -3.97
CA LEU A 51 8.90 9.06 -4.07
C LEU A 51 8.28 10.25 -4.79
N SER A 52 8.14 11.37 -4.09
CA SER A 52 7.50 12.61 -4.50
C SER A 52 8.48 13.45 -5.32
N ILE A 53 8.55 13.20 -6.64
CA ILE A 53 9.43 13.94 -7.55
C ILE A 53 8.67 15.03 -8.31
N PHE A 54 7.46 14.73 -8.78
CA PHE A 54 6.56 15.66 -9.44
C PHE A 54 5.18 15.57 -8.76
N ASP A 55 4.56 16.73 -8.51
CA ASP A 55 3.39 16.90 -7.65
C ASP A 55 3.68 16.45 -6.20
N THR A 56 4.19 17.37 -5.38
CA THR A 56 4.57 17.11 -3.97
C THR A 56 3.39 17.16 -3.01
N SER A 57 2.15 17.14 -3.52
CA SER A 57 0.97 17.04 -2.67
C SER A 57 0.89 15.68 -1.95
N ASP A 58 0.14 15.64 -0.85
CA ASP A 58 -0.10 14.41 -0.07
C ASP A 58 -1.08 13.44 -0.76
N ALA A 59 -1.52 13.74 -1.98
CA ALA A 59 -2.42 12.91 -2.76
C ALA A 59 -1.66 11.76 -3.45
N GLY A 60 -1.33 10.70 -2.70
CA GLY A 60 -0.56 9.57 -3.23
C GLY A 60 -0.54 8.28 -2.39
N PRO A 61 -0.68 8.31 -1.05
CA PRO A 61 -0.78 7.09 -0.27
C PRO A 61 -2.06 6.32 -0.59
N MET A 62 -1.92 5.00 -0.83
CA MET A 62 -3.07 4.08 -0.86
C MET A 62 -3.46 3.76 0.59
N VAL A 63 -4.37 4.54 1.14
CA VAL A 63 -4.94 4.34 2.47
C VAL A 63 -6.43 4.16 2.36
N ASP A 64 -7.01 3.34 3.25
CA ASP A 64 -8.46 3.29 3.42
C ASP A 64 -8.96 4.68 3.79
N ARG A 65 -9.71 5.33 2.88
CA ARG A 65 -10.46 6.55 3.20
C ARG A 65 -11.73 6.14 3.93
N VAL A 66 -11.58 5.79 5.20
CA VAL A 66 -12.70 5.73 6.14
C VAL A 66 -12.66 7.00 6.97
N MET A 67 -13.42 8.00 6.51
CA MET A 67 -13.97 9.08 7.33
C MET A 67 -15.47 8.92 7.33
#